data_AF-A0A3Q8USA1-F1
#
_entry.id   AF-A0A3Q8USA1-F1
#
_cell.length_a   1.000
_cell.length_b   1.000
_cell.length_c   1.000
_cell.angle_alpha   90.00
_cell.angle_beta   90.00
_cell.angle_gamma   90.00
#
_symmetry.space_group_name_H-M   'P 1'
#
loop_
_entity.id
_entity.type
_entity.pdbx_description
1 polymer ?
#
loop_
_entity_poly.entity_id
_entity_poly.type
_entity_poly.pdbx_seq_one_letter_code
_entity_poly.pdbx_strand_id
1 'polypeptide(L)'
;MTAIPALAATARRVLTFAVVAVLATACMSRPESRDEGRWTPRPGEAADWDWQIDAPYELDEHRAMYDLDLAARMGCDGVEPDQNNPLDNRPGFPITRDDQVSWYREVAAEAHARGLSAGMKNGHDQPGAVAELVGHFDWALPEECAQYGECARLRPFVEAGKAVFAVDYAPGADRRTACRAHRAENVDGLIKTAPPTGEYRKRCG
;
A
#
# COMPACT_ATOMS: atom_id res chain seq x y z
N MET A 1 46.04 -44.89 17.47
CA MET A 1 47.51 -44.82 17.55
C MET A 1 48.09 -45.42 16.29
N THR A 2 48.50 -44.59 15.33
CA THR A 2 49.60 -44.83 14.38
C THR A 2 49.81 -43.54 13.60
N ALA A 3 51.07 -43.12 13.49
CA ALA A 3 51.50 -41.80 13.05
C ALA A 3 52.55 -41.95 11.94
N ILE A 4 52.64 -40.92 11.07
CA ILE A 4 53.83 -40.41 10.34
C ILE A 4 54.28 -41.22 9.08
N PRO A 5 54.78 -40.60 7.98
CA PRO A 5 55.47 -39.29 7.93
C PRO A 5 55.01 -38.22 6.93
N ALA A 6 55.47 -37.02 7.28
CA ALA A 6 55.54 -35.82 6.48
C ALA A 6 56.62 -35.90 5.39
N LEU A 7 56.36 -35.29 4.24
CA LEU A 7 57.40 -34.79 3.33
C LEU A 7 57.48 -33.27 3.47
N ALA A 8 58.62 -32.81 3.98
CA ALA A 8 59.06 -31.43 3.86
C ALA A 8 59.87 -31.28 2.57
N ALA A 9 59.56 -30.29 1.75
CA ALA A 9 60.53 -29.74 0.81
C ALA A 9 60.23 -28.28 0.45
N THR A 10 61.19 -27.44 0.87
CA THR A 10 61.64 -26.20 0.22
C THR A 10 60.72 -24.98 0.17
N ALA A 11 61.01 -24.08 1.11
CA ALA A 11 60.69 -22.67 1.07
C ALA A 11 61.17 -22.01 -0.23
N ARG A 12 60.26 -21.37 -0.95
CA ARG A 12 60.58 -20.20 -1.78
C ARG A 12 59.98 -18.98 -1.11
N ARG A 13 60.85 -18.13 -0.58
CA ARG A 13 60.51 -16.78 -0.13
C ARG A 13 60.02 -16.01 -1.34
N VAL A 14 58.72 -15.73 -1.41
CA VAL A 14 58.18 -14.68 -2.26
C VAL A 14 57.69 -13.60 -1.31
N LEU A 15 58.49 -12.55 -1.15
CA LEU A 15 58.01 -11.29 -0.62
C LEU A 15 57.03 -10.72 -1.63
N THR A 16 55.73 -10.90 -1.40
CA THR A 16 54.72 -10.12 -2.11
C THR A 16 54.32 -8.96 -1.22
N PHE A 17 54.62 -7.76 -1.71
CA PHE A 17 54.28 -6.48 -1.10
C PHE A 17 52.81 -6.44 -0.69
N ALA A 18 52.57 -6.11 0.58
CA ALA A 18 51.25 -5.72 1.06
C ALA A 18 50.88 -4.38 0.40
N VAL A 19 50.02 -4.42 -0.61
CA VAL A 19 49.30 -3.23 -1.06
C VAL A 19 48.05 -3.13 -0.18
N VAL A 20 48.16 -2.37 0.90
CA VAL A 20 47.00 -1.87 1.63
C VAL A 20 46.37 -0.78 0.76
N ALA A 21 45.41 -1.17 -0.08
CA ALA A 21 44.56 -0.22 -0.76
C ALA A 21 43.50 0.28 0.24
N VAL A 22 43.79 1.40 0.90
CA VAL A 22 42.76 2.23 1.55
C VAL A 22 41.95 2.86 0.43
N LEU A 23 40.79 2.27 0.10
CA LEU A 23 39.74 2.95 -0.65
C LEU A 23 38.70 3.45 0.35
N ALA A 24 38.96 4.63 0.88
CA ALA A 24 37.92 5.44 1.49
C ALA A 24 37.04 6.02 0.37
N THR A 25 35.72 5.91 0.60
CA THR A 25 34.63 6.66 -0.02
C THR A 25 34.43 6.53 -1.52
N ALA A 26 33.50 5.65 -1.87
CA ALA A 26 32.21 6.16 -2.33
C ALA A 26 31.11 5.33 -1.67
N CYS A 27 30.33 5.96 -0.76
CA CYS A 27 28.93 5.59 -0.63
C CYS A 27 28.31 5.82 -2.00
N MET A 28 28.38 4.81 -2.87
CA MET A 28 27.58 4.81 -4.06
C MET A 28 26.19 4.47 -3.58
N SER A 29 25.42 5.51 -3.24
CA SER A 29 23.97 5.44 -3.33
C SER A 29 23.68 4.78 -4.67
N ARG A 30 23.02 3.62 -4.65
CA ARG A 30 22.42 3.11 -5.89
C ARG A 30 21.65 4.28 -6.48
N PRO A 31 21.85 4.65 -7.75
CA PRO A 31 20.88 5.52 -8.38
C PRO A 31 19.57 4.76 -8.24
N GLU A 32 18.60 5.33 -7.51
CA GLU A 32 17.22 4.87 -7.62
C GLU A 32 16.94 4.91 -9.11
N SER A 33 16.81 3.72 -9.71
CA SER A 33 16.14 3.64 -10.99
C SER A 33 14.80 4.30 -10.76
N ARG A 34 14.59 5.46 -11.37
CA ARG A 34 13.25 5.95 -11.63
C ARG A 34 12.59 4.81 -12.39
N ASP A 35 11.80 4.02 -11.68
CA ASP A 35 11.04 2.96 -12.29
C ASP A 35 10.12 3.67 -13.29
N GLU A 36 10.25 3.37 -14.58
CA GLU A 36 9.57 4.14 -15.64
C GLU A 36 8.03 4.04 -15.56
N GLY A 37 7.50 3.26 -14.61
CA GLY A 37 6.08 3.16 -14.28
C GLY A 37 5.63 3.88 -12.99
N ARG A 38 6.54 4.50 -12.22
CA ARG A 38 6.20 5.20 -10.98
C ARG A 38 5.85 6.66 -11.25
N TRP A 39 4.58 7.03 -11.04
CA TRP A 39 4.17 8.43 -11.08
C TRP A 39 4.76 9.18 -9.87
N THR A 40 5.28 10.40 -10.08
CA THR A 40 5.83 11.24 -9.00
C THR A 40 5.51 12.72 -9.31
N PRO A 41 4.66 13.39 -8.51
CA PRO A 41 4.31 14.79 -8.74
C PRO A 41 5.50 15.71 -8.48
N ARG A 42 5.53 16.87 -9.14
CA ARG A 42 6.49 17.93 -8.80
C ARG A 42 6.11 18.59 -7.47
N PRO A 43 7.09 19.09 -6.69
CA PRO A 43 6.78 19.92 -5.52
C PRO A 43 5.81 21.06 -5.88
N GLY A 44 4.67 21.13 -5.18
CA GLY A 44 3.61 22.12 -5.41
C GLY A 44 2.52 21.72 -6.40
N GLU A 45 2.59 20.53 -7.00
CA GLU A 45 1.59 20.03 -7.96
C GLU A 45 0.38 19.36 -7.28
N ALA A 46 0.56 18.84 -6.05
CA ALA A 46 -0.51 18.26 -5.23
C ALA A 46 -0.83 19.19 -4.05
N ALA A 47 -1.87 20.00 -4.20
CA ALA A 47 -2.20 21.07 -3.24
C ALA A 47 -3.05 20.61 -2.04
N ASP A 48 -3.91 19.59 -2.21
CA ASP A 48 -4.96 19.25 -1.24
C ASP A 48 -5.14 17.73 -1.03
N TRP A 49 -4.05 16.97 -0.86
CA TRP A 49 -4.16 15.57 -0.42
C TRP A 49 -3.94 15.52 1.10
N ASP A 50 -5.05 15.44 1.83
CA ASP A 50 -5.08 15.42 3.30
C ASP A 50 -4.54 14.08 3.81
N TRP A 51 -3.58 14.12 4.74
CA TRP A 51 -3.10 12.95 5.48
C TRP A 51 -2.94 13.32 6.96
N GLN A 52 -3.86 12.79 7.75
CA GLN A 52 -4.02 13.07 9.18
C GLN A 52 -3.14 12.11 10.00
N ILE A 53 -1.87 12.43 10.12
CA ILE A 53 -0.98 11.77 11.08
C ILE A 53 -0.22 12.85 11.85
N ASP A 54 -0.49 12.95 13.14
CA ASP A 54 0.12 13.92 14.06
C ASP A 54 1.42 13.42 14.73
N ALA A 55 1.94 12.26 14.30
CA ALA A 55 3.18 11.68 14.82
C ALA A 55 4.40 12.19 14.02
N PRO A 56 5.56 12.37 14.68
CA PRO A 56 6.74 12.89 14.01
C PRO A 56 7.28 11.91 12.96
N TYR A 57 7.64 12.44 11.79
CA TYR A 57 8.36 11.71 10.75
C TYR A 57 9.87 11.80 10.96
N GLU A 58 10.56 10.67 10.78
CA GLU A 58 12.02 10.65 10.61
C GLU A 58 12.33 10.95 9.14
N LEU A 59 12.74 12.20 8.86
CA LEU A 59 12.99 12.72 7.50
C LEU A 59 14.49 12.80 7.14
N ASP A 60 15.36 12.29 8.01
CA ASP A 60 16.81 12.29 7.83
C ASP A 60 17.29 11.24 6.82
N GLU A 61 16.48 10.23 6.55
CA GLU A 61 16.75 9.19 5.58
C GLU A 61 15.71 9.17 4.45
N HIS A 62 16.17 8.95 3.22
CA HIS A 62 15.28 8.79 2.07
C HIS A 62 14.41 7.54 2.25
N ARG A 63 13.09 7.72 2.18
CA ARG A 63 12.09 6.63 2.23
C ARG A 63 11.21 6.65 0.99
N ALA A 64 10.83 5.47 0.53
CA ALA A 64 9.87 5.32 -0.56
C ALA A 64 8.47 5.84 -0.18
N MET A 65 8.01 5.53 1.04
CA MET A 65 6.72 5.93 1.61
C MET A 65 6.79 6.09 3.15
N TYR A 66 6.97 7.33 3.64
CA TYR A 66 7.19 7.62 5.07
C TYR A 66 6.03 7.17 5.98
N ASP A 67 4.79 7.21 5.50
CA ASP A 67 3.60 6.80 6.25
C ASP A 67 3.58 5.31 6.56
N LEU A 68 3.99 4.50 5.59
CA LEU A 68 4.02 3.06 5.79
C LEU A 68 5.13 2.68 6.78
N ASP A 69 6.26 3.38 6.76
CA ASP A 69 7.30 3.22 7.77
C ASP A 69 6.80 3.59 9.16
N LEU A 70 6.05 4.69 9.26
CA LEU A 70 5.47 5.14 10.53
C LEU A 70 4.41 4.16 11.04
N ALA A 71 3.49 3.70 10.20
CA ALA A 71 2.50 2.70 10.53
C ALA A 71 3.15 1.40 11.04
N ALA A 72 4.20 0.92 10.37
CA ALA A 72 4.95 -0.25 10.81
C ALA A 72 5.63 -0.01 12.17
N ARG A 73 6.25 1.17 12.39
CA ARG A 73 6.86 1.52 13.69
C ARG A 73 5.83 1.63 14.83
N MET A 74 4.63 2.10 14.52
CA MET A 74 3.52 2.18 15.48
C MET A 74 2.91 0.81 15.80
N GLY A 75 3.28 -0.24 15.05
CA GLY A 75 2.76 -1.59 15.24
C GLY A 75 1.36 -1.79 14.65
N CYS A 76 1.00 -1.04 13.60
CA CYS A 76 -0.24 -1.26 12.86
C CYS A 76 -0.21 -2.65 12.17
N ASP A 77 -1.38 -3.31 12.09
CA ASP A 77 -1.52 -4.57 11.36
C ASP A 77 -1.70 -4.36 9.84
N GLY A 78 -2.14 -3.17 9.44
CA GLY A 78 -2.38 -2.83 8.05
C GLY A 78 -2.71 -1.36 7.83
N VAL A 79 -2.84 -0.99 6.57
CA VAL A 79 -3.07 0.38 6.10
C VAL A 79 -4.22 0.44 5.10
N GLU A 80 -4.96 1.54 5.11
CA GLU A 80 -5.92 1.93 4.09
C GLU A 80 -5.47 3.25 3.49
N PRO A 81 -4.77 3.24 2.35
CA PRO A 81 -4.33 4.47 1.73
C PRO A 81 -5.51 5.11 0.98
N ASP A 82 -6.11 6.16 1.56
CA ASP A 82 -7.27 6.89 1.02
C ASP A 82 -6.89 7.82 -0.14
N GLN A 83 -7.90 8.38 -0.82
CA GLN A 83 -7.78 9.34 -1.93
C GLN A 83 -6.96 8.82 -3.11
N ASN A 84 -7.17 7.54 -3.42
CA ASN A 84 -6.38 6.75 -4.35
C ASN A 84 -7.07 6.46 -5.69
N ASN A 85 -8.23 7.08 -5.93
CA ASN A 85 -9.06 6.97 -7.13
C ASN A 85 -9.15 8.31 -7.90
N PRO A 86 -8.04 8.94 -8.32
CA PRO A 86 -8.01 10.31 -8.81
C PRO A 86 -8.65 10.54 -10.20
N LEU A 87 -8.99 9.49 -10.97
CA LEU A 87 -9.47 9.64 -12.37
C LEU A 87 -10.77 10.42 -12.52
N ASP A 88 -11.66 10.32 -11.54
CA ASP A 88 -12.92 11.07 -11.51
C ASP A 88 -12.82 12.35 -10.69
N ASN A 89 -11.64 12.59 -10.10
CA ASN A 89 -11.28 13.83 -9.41
C ASN A 89 -10.60 14.82 -10.37
N ARG A 90 -10.51 16.08 -9.96
CA ARG A 90 -9.80 17.14 -10.69
C ARG A 90 -8.54 17.56 -9.93
N PRO A 91 -7.48 16.73 -9.92
CA PRO A 91 -6.30 16.98 -9.07
C PRO A 91 -5.42 18.15 -9.56
N GLY A 92 -5.76 18.78 -10.70
CA GLY A 92 -5.02 19.93 -11.24
C GLY A 92 -3.88 19.58 -12.20
N PHE A 93 -3.62 18.29 -12.41
CA PHE A 93 -2.62 17.75 -13.34
C PHE A 93 -3.17 16.52 -14.08
N PRO A 94 -2.61 16.14 -15.25
CA PRO A 94 -3.08 14.97 -15.98
C PRO A 94 -2.73 13.67 -15.22
N ILE A 95 -3.71 12.78 -15.10
CA ILE A 95 -3.54 11.44 -14.54
C ILE A 95 -4.26 10.43 -15.44
N THR A 96 -3.60 9.32 -15.73
CA THR A 96 -4.14 8.25 -16.57
C THR A 96 -4.58 7.06 -15.73
N ARG A 97 -5.37 6.15 -16.32
CA ARG A 97 -5.72 4.89 -15.68
C ARG A 97 -4.48 4.09 -15.27
N ASP A 98 -3.47 4.11 -16.11
CA ASP A 98 -2.25 3.35 -15.87
C ASP A 98 -1.46 3.93 -14.68
N ASP A 99 -1.47 5.25 -14.49
CA ASP A 99 -0.89 5.90 -13.30
C ASP A 99 -1.62 5.48 -12.01
N GLN A 100 -2.96 5.45 -12.03
CA GLN A 100 -3.75 5.00 -10.88
C GLN A 100 -3.48 3.52 -10.57
N VAL A 101 -3.48 2.66 -11.59
CA VAL A 101 -3.20 1.22 -11.44
C VAL A 101 -1.76 0.97 -10.96
N SER A 102 -0.77 1.71 -11.48
CA SER A 102 0.62 1.56 -11.03
C SER A 102 0.78 1.98 -9.58
N TRP A 103 0.16 3.09 -9.17
CA TRP A 103 0.11 3.52 -7.79
C TRP A 103 -0.51 2.46 -6.87
N TYR A 104 -1.64 1.84 -7.28
CA TYR A 104 -2.30 0.80 -6.47
C TYR A 104 -1.39 -0.41 -6.25
N ARG A 105 -0.65 -0.82 -7.29
CA ARG A 105 0.31 -1.93 -7.18
C ARG A 105 1.49 -1.57 -6.27
N GLU A 106 2.02 -0.36 -6.42
CA GLU A 106 3.16 0.11 -5.64
C GLU A 106 2.80 0.20 -4.16
N VAL A 107 1.70 0.86 -3.79
CA VAL A 107 1.33 1.06 -2.39
C VAL A 107 1.09 -0.26 -1.67
N ALA A 108 0.48 -1.23 -2.35
CA ALA A 108 0.28 -2.57 -1.80
C ALA A 108 1.61 -3.30 -1.60
N ALA A 109 2.51 -3.25 -2.59
CA ALA A 109 3.83 -3.87 -2.49
C ALA A 109 4.68 -3.25 -1.38
N GLU A 110 4.65 -1.92 -1.23
CA GLU A 110 5.38 -1.20 -0.19
C GLU A 110 4.82 -1.48 1.22
N ALA A 111 3.50 -1.66 1.36
CA ALA A 111 2.89 -2.10 2.61
C ALA A 111 3.34 -3.52 2.97
N HIS A 112 3.25 -4.46 2.02
CA HIS A 112 3.67 -5.84 2.21
C HIS A 112 5.16 -5.97 2.54
N ALA A 113 6.02 -5.15 1.92
CA ALA A 113 7.46 -5.10 2.21
C ALA A 113 7.76 -4.73 3.67
N ARG A 114 6.82 -4.08 4.36
CA ARG A 114 6.89 -3.70 5.78
C ARG A 114 6.11 -4.63 6.71
N GLY A 115 5.55 -5.72 6.18
CA GLY A 115 4.72 -6.65 6.94
C GLY A 115 3.33 -6.10 7.28
N LEU A 116 2.88 -5.04 6.62
CA LEU A 116 1.56 -4.46 6.79
C LEU A 116 0.59 -5.09 5.79
N SER A 117 -0.64 -5.36 6.22
CA SER A 117 -1.74 -5.63 5.29
C SER A 117 -2.17 -4.36 4.54
N ALA A 118 -2.61 -4.49 3.29
CA ALA A 118 -3.06 -3.38 2.46
C ALA A 118 -4.55 -3.51 2.09
N GLY A 119 -5.33 -2.46 2.38
CA GLY A 119 -6.73 -2.32 1.99
C GLY A 119 -6.93 -1.51 0.71
N MET A 120 -7.76 -2.01 -0.21
CA MET A 120 -8.16 -1.25 -1.40
C MET A 120 -9.33 -0.32 -1.05
N LYS A 121 -9.05 0.97 -0.87
CA LYS A 121 -10.09 2.00 -0.74
C LYS A 121 -10.74 2.31 -2.09
N ASN A 122 -12.06 2.30 -2.16
CA ASN A 122 -12.88 2.80 -3.29
C ASN A 122 -12.51 2.34 -4.72
N GLY A 123 -11.68 1.30 -4.88
CA GLY A 123 -11.26 0.83 -6.19
C GLY A 123 -12.38 0.33 -7.11
N HIS A 124 -13.57 0.08 -6.57
CA HIS A 124 -14.75 -0.31 -7.33
C HIS A 124 -15.40 0.81 -8.17
N ASP A 125 -15.03 2.06 -7.90
CA ASP A 125 -15.56 3.23 -8.61
C ASP A 125 -15.15 3.14 -10.09
N GLN A 126 -13.95 2.61 -10.32
CA GLN A 126 -13.45 2.33 -11.66
C GLN A 126 -13.84 0.91 -12.11
N PRO A 127 -14.66 0.76 -13.17
CA PRO A 127 -15.04 -0.54 -13.70
C PRO A 127 -13.82 -1.40 -14.07
N GLY A 128 -13.80 -2.64 -13.58
CA GLY A 128 -12.74 -3.62 -13.85
C GLY A 128 -11.48 -3.50 -12.97
N ALA A 129 -11.28 -2.39 -12.24
CA ALA A 129 -10.09 -2.22 -11.40
C ALA A 129 -10.02 -3.27 -10.29
N VAL A 130 -11.15 -3.60 -9.64
CA VAL A 130 -11.21 -4.65 -8.61
C VAL A 130 -10.76 -6.01 -9.15
N ALA A 131 -11.24 -6.42 -10.33
CA ALA A 131 -10.84 -7.70 -10.92
C ALA A 131 -9.35 -7.73 -11.30
N GLU A 132 -8.79 -6.60 -11.75
CA GLU A 132 -7.37 -6.47 -12.07
C GLU A 132 -6.47 -6.46 -10.83
N LEU A 133 -6.91 -5.83 -9.75
CA LEU A 133 -6.06 -5.49 -8.60
C LEU A 133 -6.31 -6.33 -7.35
N VAL A 134 -7.35 -7.16 -7.32
CA VAL A 134 -7.67 -8.02 -6.15
C VAL A 134 -6.49 -8.86 -5.69
N GLY A 135 -5.59 -9.27 -6.59
CA GLY A 135 -4.39 -10.03 -6.24
C GLY A 135 -3.37 -9.26 -5.38
N HIS A 136 -3.39 -7.93 -5.43
CA HIS A 136 -2.41 -7.07 -4.75
C HIS A 136 -2.87 -6.65 -3.34
N PHE A 137 -4.17 -6.60 -3.07
CA PHE A 137 -4.71 -6.13 -1.78
C PHE A 137 -5.19 -7.29 -0.91
N ASP A 138 -5.20 -7.12 0.41
CA ASP A 138 -5.64 -8.16 1.35
C ASP A 138 -7.14 -8.07 1.67
N TRP A 139 -7.71 -6.88 1.52
CA TRP A 139 -9.13 -6.58 1.76
C TRP A 139 -9.53 -5.31 0.98
N ALA A 140 -10.83 -5.01 0.96
CA ALA A 140 -11.36 -3.78 0.35
C ALA A 140 -12.18 -2.96 1.36
N LEU A 141 -12.17 -1.65 1.18
CA LEU A 141 -13.00 -0.71 1.94
C LEU A 141 -13.71 0.22 0.95
N PRO A 142 -14.90 -0.18 0.48
CA PRO A 142 -15.74 0.70 -0.33
C PRO A 142 -16.55 1.65 0.56
N GLU A 143 -16.77 2.85 0.05
CA GLU A 143 -17.77 3.77 0.56
C GLU A 143 -18.95 3.84 -0.40
N GLU A 144 -20.16 3.92 0.17
CA GLU A 144 -21.39 4.23 -0.55
C GLU A 144 -21.77 3.25 -1.67
N CYS A 145 -21.24 2.02 -1.64
CA CYS A 145 -21.54 1.02 -2.65
C CYS A 145 -23.04 0.73 -2.74
N ALA A 146 -23.81 0.84 -1.65
CA ALA A 146 -25.24 0.59 -1.69
C ALA A 146 -26.03 1.81 -2.19
N GLN A 147 -25.59 3.02 -1.86
CA GLN A 147 -26.13 4.26 -2.40
C GLN A 147 -26.05 4.30 -3.94
N TYR A 148 -24.92 3.86 -4.50
CA TYR A 148 -24.69 3.89 -5.94
C TYR A 148 -25.03 2.58 -6.66
N GLY A 149 -25.38 1.52 -5.94
CA GLY A 149 -25.71 0.22 -6.53
C GLY A 149 -24.50 -0.52 -7.09
N GLU A 150 -23.34 -0.34 -6.46
CA GLU A 150 -22.03 -0.78 -6.93
C GLU A 150 -21.42 -1.91 -6.09
N CYS A 151 -22.09 -2.36 -5.02
CA CYS A 151 -21.56 -3.41 -4.15
C CYS A 151 -21.18 -4.71 -4.90
N ALA A 152 -21.92 -5.06 -5.97
CA ALA A 152 -21.62 -6.24 -6.79
C ALA A 152 -20.26 -6.19 -7.49
N ARG A 153 -19.67 -5.00 -7.67
CA ARG A 153 -18.32 -4.84 -8.25
C ARG A 153 -17.22 -5.37 -7.33
N LEU A 154 -17.52 -5.61 -6.05
CA LEU A 154 -16.57 -6.09 -5.04
C LEU A 154 -16.53 -7.60 -4.89
N ARG A 155 -17.42 -8.33 -5.58
CA ARG A 155 -17.45 -9.80 -5.58
C ARG A 155 -16.09 -10.45 -5.79
N PRO A 156 -15.16 -9.94 -6.62
CA PRO A 156 -13.85 -10.57 -6.77
C PRO A 156 -13.06 -10.69 -5.45
N PHE A 157 -13.20 -9.73 -4.51
CA PHE A 157 -12.58 -9.87 -3.18
C PHE A 157 -13.20 -11.02 -2.39
N VAL A 158 -14.54 -11.08 -2.34
CA VAL A 158 -15.27 -12.13 -1.62
C VAL A 158 -14.99 -13.51 -2.23
N GLU A 159 -14.99 -13.62 -3.56
CA GLU A 159 -14.66 -14.85 -4.30
C GLU A 159 -13.21 -15.30 -4.07
N ALA A 160 -12.28 -14.36 -3.86
CA ALA A 160 -10.91 -14.62 -3.46
C ALA A 160 -10.74 -14.93 -1.96
N GLY A 161 -11.83 -14.99 -1.19
CA GLY A 161 -11.80 -15.22 0.26
C GLY A 161 -11.26 -14.04 1.07
N LYS A 162 -11.30 -12.83 0.51
CA LYS A 162 -10.80 -11.60 1.12
C LYS A 162 -11.96 -10.78 1.70
N ALA A 163 -11.70 -10.12 2.83
CA ALA A 163 -12.70 -9.31 3.51
C ALA A 163 -13.05 -8.05 2.70
N VAL A 164 -14.30 -7.61 2.83
CA VAL A 164 -14.79 -6.34 2.28
C VAL A 164 -15.51 -5.59 3.39
N PHE A 165 -14.92 -4.48 3.86
CA PHE A 165 -15.45 -3.65 4.93
C PHE A 165 -16.22 -2.48 4.35
N ALA A 166 -17.49 -2.69 4.01
CA ALA A 166 -18.30 -1.67 3.37
C ALA A 166 -18.88 -0.65 4.35
N VAL A 167 -18.91 0.62 3.95
CA VAL A 167 -19.60 1.67 4.70
C VAL A 167 -20.53 2.48 3.80
N ASP A 168 -21.75 2.72 4.27
CA ASP A 168 -22.69 3.65 3.63
C ASP A 168 -23.15 4.72 4.62
N TYR A 169 -23.49 5.90 4.11
CA TYR A 169 -23.84 7.06 4.93
C TYR A 169 -25.33 7.42 4.82
N ALA A 170 -25.96 7.71 5.96
CA ALA A 170 -27.27 8.33 6.00
C ALA A 170 -27.15 9.85 5.77
N PRO A 171 -28.11 10.51 5.09
CA PRO A 171 -29.35 9.94 4.55
C PRO A 171 -29.21 9.34 3.14
N GLY A 172 -28.00 9.35 2.55
CA GLY A 172 -27.76 8.93 1.17
C GLY A 172 -28.15 7.46 0.88
N ALA A 173 -28.04 6.57 1.88
CA ALA A 173 -28.64 5.24 1.85
C ALA A 173 -29.49 4.94 3.10
N ASP A 174 -30.75 4.50 2.92
CA ASP A 174 -31.56 3.95 4.02
C ASP A 174 -30.90 2.68 4.56
N ARG A 175 -30.74 2.62 5.89
CA ARG A 175 -30.09 1.50 6.59
C ARG A 175 -30.60 0.13 6.14
N ARG A 176 -31.92 -0.05 5.98
CA ARG A 176 -32.43 -1.39 5.60
C ARG A 176 -32.05 -1.74 4.18
N THR A 177 -32.07 -0.76 3.27
CA THR A 177 -31.65 -0.94 1.88
C THR A 177 -30.16 -1.23 1.79
N ALA A 178 -29.32 -0.42 2.42
CA ALA A 178 -27.87 -0.63 2.44
C ALA A 178 -27.50 -2.00 3.02
N CYS A 179 -28.05 -2.36 4.18
CA CYS A 179 -27.76 -3.67 4.77
C CYS A 179 -28.30 -4.86 3.96
N ARG A 180 -29.34 -4.67 3.13
CA ARG A 180 -29.75 -5.73 2.18
C ARG A 180 -28.74 -5.87 1.05
N ALA A 181 -28.22 -4.77 0.51
CA ALA A 181 -27.19 -4.80 -0.52
C ALA A 181 -25.89 -5.44 0.01
N HIS A 182 -25.44 -5.06 1.20
CA HIS A 182 -24.23 -5.65 1.81
C HIS A 182 -24.37 -7.15 2.01
N ARG A 183 -25.50 -7.63 2.54
CA ARG A 183 -25.74 -9.07 2.71
C ARG A 183 -25.84 -9.83 1.39
N ALA A 184 -26.39 -9.21 0.34
CA ALA A 184 -26.51 -9.85 -0.97
C ALA A 184 -25.14 -10.18 -1.57
N GLU A 185 -24.13 -9.35 -1.28
CA GLU A 185 -22.76 -9.50 -1.79
C GLU A 185 -21.80 -10.12 -0.75
N ASN A 186 -22.30 -10.55 0.42
CA ASN A 186 -21.51 -11.13 1.51
C ASN A 186 -20.34 -10.22 1.96
N VAL A 187 -20.63 -8.94 2.20
CA VAL A 187 -19.65 -7.95 2.70
C VAL A 187 -19.99 -7.50 4.12
N ASP A 188 -18.98 -7.12 4.90
CA ASP A 188 -19.10 -6.63 6.27
C ASP A 188 -19.51 -5.16 6.30
N GLY A 189 -20.82 -4.92 6.40
CA GLY A 189 -21.43 -3.60 6.26
C GLY A 189 -21.58 -2.77 7.55
N LEU A 190 -21.23 -1.48 7.48
CA LEU A 190 -21.50 -0.44 8.46
C LEU A 190 -22.34 0.71 7.87
N ILE A 191 -23.24 1.26 8.68
CA ILE A 191 -23.96 2.50 8.36
C ILE A 191 -23.53 3.60 9.33
N LYS A 192 -23.11 4.75 8.79
CA LYS A 192 -22.69 5.95 9.53
C LYS A 192 -23.56 7.16 9.18
N THR A 193 -23.46 8.23 9.97
CA THR A 193 -24.19 9.50 9.74
C THR A 193 -23.35 10.58 9.06
N ALA A 194 -22.02 10.47 9.08
CA ALA A 194 -21.11 11.32 8.32
C ALA A 194 -19.75 10.65 8.08
N PRO A 195 -19.08 10.94 6.95
CA PRO A 195 -17.65 10.70 6.76
C PRO A 195 -16.79 11.82 7.40
N PRO A 196 -15.55 11.57 7.84
CA PRO A 196 -15.04 10.43 8.59
C PRO A 196 -15.12 10.71 10.11
N THR A 197 -16.15 11.39 10.60
CA THR A 197 -16.23 11.73 12.02
C THR A 197 -16.48 10.49 12.89
N GLY A 198 -16.07 10.55 14.17
CA GLY A 198 -16.30 9.54 15.21
C GLY A 198 -17.77 9.39 15.64
N GLU A 199 -18.70 9.73 14.74
CA GLU A 199 -20.13 9.65 14.96
C GLU A 199 -20.65 8.20 15.06
N TYR A 200 -21.92 8.11 15.41
CA TYR A 200 -22.65 6.87 15.65
C TYR A 200 -22.61 5.91 14.45
N ARG A 201 -22.33 4.63 14.72
CA ARG A 201 -22.29 3.53 13.72
C ARG A 201 -23.29 2.43 14.04
N LYS A 202 -23.91 1.85 13.01
CA LYS A 202 -24.72 0.63 13.10
C LYS A 202 -24.20 -0.46 12.16
N ARG A 203 -23.99 -1.67 12.69
CA ARG A 203 -23.66 -2.86 11.90
C ARG A 203 -24.89 -3.39 11.17
N CYS A 204 -24.67 -4.02 10.02
CA CYS A 204 -25.75 -4.62 9.23
C CYS A 204 -26.29 -5.96 9.75
N GLY A 205 -25.61 -6.56 10.74
CA GLY A 205 -26.09 -7.74 11.48
C GLY A 205 -25.80 -9.03 10.74
#